data_AF-A0A3C0SX52-F1
#
_entry.id   AF-A0A3C0SX52-F1
#
_cell.length_a   1.000
_cell.length_b   1.000
_cell.length_c   1.000
_cell.angle_alpha   90.00
_cell.angle_beta   90.00
_cell.angle_gamma   90.00
#
_symmetry.space_group_name_H-M   'P 1'
#
loop_
_entity.id
_entity.type
_entity.pdbx_description
1 polymer ?
#
loop_
_entity_poly.entity_id
_entity_poly.type
_entity_poly.pdbx_seq_one_letter_code
_entity_poly.pdbx_strand_id
1 'polypeptide(L)'
;MINLPLMQKILPSIQGGSGKENTVTLIVIVGVILAIIIAGRVAGGGQSSGRSGSSASRNSKPKKFNRRTFLRKASSYGLTKVQCNTLANLVVKYKMNNPYLVFTHSNQLDSLLRKSISEIESQVSSDQVKEAQKVTIFRIKQAIERNSNKSKAFSSTGSIPNGQTIAISPNSGGRFQSKINTNLKNYISATVPENQSGSQVRWKKWTPVKVFFWKRNGQGFTFDSKVTGYSVIRGVPSVLLQHSGKVKQAQQRKFRRKDISRPAYFFPVKVIPVGIGKKAKKRAIVENDRGALGTLIDVSAGGCAIKSTKPVPKAGLIKLQFESGEGHSIWCFGKVINVQKAAPMGGIMHVVFTKVTHKNLNSINSFVYDY
;
A
#
# COMPACT_ATOMS: atom_id res chain seq x y z
N MET A 1 -52.29 13.89 23.07
CA MET A 1 -51.38 13.30 24.08
C MET A 1 -51.53 11.79 24.00
N ILE A 2 -50.57 11.09 23.39
CA ILE A 2 -50.58 9.63 23.30
C ILE A 2 -49.20 9.15 23.75
N ASN A 3 -49.23 8.31 24.79
CA ASN A 3 -48.10 7.66 25.44
C ASN A 3 -47.62 6.51 24.54
N LEU A 4 -46.31 6.40 24.28
CA LEU A 4 -45.69 5.27 23.61
C LEU A 4 -44.47 4.78 24.41
N PRO A 5 -44.43 3.51 24.83
CA PRO A 5 -43.40 2.99 25.71
C PRO A 5 -42.18 2.42 24.96
N LEU A 6 -41.05 2.41 25.66
CA LEU A 6 -39.98 1.40 25.66
C LEU A 6 -39.49 0.84 24.29
N MET A 7 -38.36 1.37 23.82
CA MET A 7 -37.34 0.61 23.10
C MET A 7 -35.93 1.05 23.52
N GLN A 8 -35.55 0.65 24.73
CA GLN A 8 -34.15 0.50 25.14
C GLN A 8 -33.70 -0.93 24.77
N LYS A 9 -32.79 -1.07 23.79
CA LYS A 9 -31.69 -2.06 23.81
C LYS A 9 -30.84 -1.97 22.54
N ILE A 10 -29.56 -2.31 22.74
CA ILE A 10 -28.47 -2.47 21.76
C ILE A 10 -27.68 -1.19 21.40
N LEU A 11 -26.95 -0.67 22.38
CA LEU A 11 -25.64 -0.05 22.15
C LEU A 11 -24.64 -0.71 23.11
N PRO A 12 -23.58 -1.38 22.63
CA PRO A 12 -22.51 -1.83 23.52
C PRO A 12 -21.77 -0.61 24.06
N SER A 13 -21.76 -0.49 25.38
CA SER A 13 -20.97 0.45 26.14
C SER A 13 -19.48 0.20 25.92
N ILE A 14 -18.73 1.26 25.64
CA ILE A 14 -17.28 1.22 25.53
C ILE A 14 -16.70 1.18 26.95
N GLN A 15 -16.52 -0.01 27.51
CA GLN A 15 -15.66 -0.21 28.66
C GLN A 15 -14.22 -0.44 28.19
N GLY A 16 -13.29 0.26 28.83
CA GLY A 16 -11.85 0.10 28.61
C GLY A 16 -11.42 -1.31 29.00
N GLY A 17 -10.67 -1.96 28.11
CA GLY A 17 -10.19 -3.33 28.29
C GLY A 17 -9.47 -3.52 29.62
N SER A 18 -10.03 -4.39 30.45
CA SER A 18 -9.39 -4.90 31.65
C SER A 18 -8.23 -5.83 31.27
N GLY A 19 -7.17 -5.85 32.08
CA GLY A 19 -5.96 -6.63 31.83
C GLY A 19 -6.16 -8.14 31.60
N LYS A 20 -7.37 -8.68 31.84
CA LYS A 20 -7.71 -10.08 31.57
C LYS A 20 -7.83 -10.42 30.07
N GLU A 21 -8.23 -9.48 29.22
CA GLU A 21 -8.28 -9.71 27.76
C GLU A 21 -6.89 -9.87 27.16
N ASN A 22 -5.91 -9.14 27.70
CA ASN A 22 -4.51 -9.27 27.28
C ASN A 22 -3.92 -10.62 27.71
N THR A 23 -4.29 -11.15 28.89
CA THR A 23 -3.83 -12.45 29.36
C THR A 23 -4.40 -13.60 28.52
N VAL A 24 -5.69 -13.56 28.19
CA VAL A 24 -6.34 -14.58 27.34
C VAL A 24 -5.75 -14.53 25.92
N THR A 25 -5.51 -13.34 25.37
CA THR A 25 -4.87 -13.20 24.05
C THR A 25 -3.43 -13.72 24.05
N LEU A 26 -2.68 -13.51 25.15
CA LEU A 26 -1.32 -14.04 25.30
C LEU A 26 -1.29 -15.56 25.42
N ILE A 27 -2.22 -16.15 26.19
CA ILE A 27 -2.35 -17.60 26.36
C ILE A 27 -2.71 -18.29 25.03
N VAL A 28 -3.62 -17.69 24.23
CA VAL A 28 -3.96 -18.22 22.90
C VAL A 28 -2.78 -18.12 21.93
N ILE A 29 -2.01 -17.01 21.95
CA ILE A 29 -0.80 -16.87 21.13
C ILE A 29 0.26 -17.90 21.53
N VAL A 30 0.48 -18.13 22.83
CA VAL A 30 1.44 -19.12 23.34
C VAL A 30 0.98 -20.55 23.00
N GLY A 31 -0.31 -20.86 23.13
CA GLY A 31 -0.89 -22.16 22.77
C GLY A 31 -0.74 -22.48 21.28
N VAL A 32 -0.96 -21.49 20.40
CA VAL A 32 -0.77 -21.65 18.95
C VAL A 32 0.72 -21.78 18.58
N ILE A 33 1.62 -21.09 19.27
CA ILE A 33 3.07 -21.25 19.08
C ILE A 33 3.52 -22.65 19.51
N LEU A 34 3.00 -23.19 20.61
CA LEU A 34 3.30 -24.54 21.08
C LEU A 34 2.77 -25.62 20.13
N ALA A 35 1.54 -25.47 19.62
CA ALA A 35 0.97 -26.40 18.64
C ALA A 35 1.80 -26.44 17.33
N ILE A 36 2.30 -25.29 16.87
CA ILE A 36 3.18 -25.21 15.68
C ILE A 36 4.57 -25.82 15.94
N ILE A 37 5.10 -25.70 17.17
CA ILE A 37 6.40 -26.31 17.54
C ILE A 37 6.29 -27.83 17.64
N ILE A 38 5.19 -28.35 18.19
CA ILE A 38 4.96 -29.80 18.35
C ILE A 38 4.71 -30.44 16.98
N ALA A 39 3.86 -29.84 16.15
CA ALA A 39 3.66 -30.30 14.76
C ALA A 39 4.96 -30.22 13.92
N GLY A 40 5.83 -29.26 14.21
CA GLY A 40 7.13 -29.11 13.55
C GLY A 40 8.21 -30.10 14.03
N ARG A 41 8.09 -30.67 15.24
CA ARG A 41 9.04 -31.66 15.76
C ARG A 41 8.69 -33.10 15.36
N VAL A 42 7.41 -33.42 15.21
CA VAL A 42 6.98 -34.76 14.78
C VAL A 42 7.31 -35.03 13.29
N ALA A 43 7.49 -33.98 12.48
CA ALA A 43 7.80 -34.10 11.05
C ALA A 43 9.30 -33.92 10.69
N GLY A 44 10.22 -33.89 11.66
CA GLY A 44 11.61 -33.47 11.43
C GLY A 44 12.64 -34.14 12.32
N GLY A 45 12.60 -35.47 12.46
CA GLY A 45 13.70 -36.25 13.01
C GLY A 45 14.72 -36.58 11.93
N GLY A 46 15.92 -35.98 12.00
CA GLY A 46 17.01 -36.25 11.07
C GLY A 46 18.22 -35.36 11.35
N GLN A 47 18.99 -35.72 12.38
CA GLN A 47 20.35 -35.23 12.59
C GLN A 47 21.27 -35.84 11.54
N SER A 48 22.08 -35.01 10.87
CA SER A 48 23.38 -35.45 10.36
C SER A 48 24.33 -34.25 10.32
N SER A 49 25.33 -34.31 11.19
CA SER A 49 26.60 -33.60 11.13
C SER A 49 27.38 -34.02 9.88
N GLY A 50 28.11 -33.08 9.28
CA GLY A 50 29.01 -33.36 8.17
C GLY A 50 29.69 -32.09 7.68
N ARG A 51 31.00 -32.01 7.93
CA ARG A 51 31.88 -30.85 7.67
C ARG A 51 32.84 -31.24 6.53
N SER A 52 32.90 -30.42 5.48
CA SER A 52 33.93 -30.30 4.41
C SER A 52 33.22 -29.72 3.17
N GLY A 53 33.74 -28.82 2.34
CA GLY A 53 35.11 -28.45 2.01
C GLY A 53 35.31 -28.77 0.53
N SER A 54 35.44 -27.73 -0.31
CA SER A 54 35.93 -27.73 -1.71
C SER A 54 34.96 -27.20 -2.78
N SER A 55 35.60 -26.59 -3.78
CA SER A 55 35.17 -25.63 -4.77
C SER A 55 34.68 -26.26 -6.09
N ALA A 56 34.04 -25.40 -6.89
CA ALA A 56 33.86 -25.49 -8.35
C ALA A 56 33.03 -26.67 -8.92
N SER A 57 31.80 -26.34 -9.36
CA SER A 57 31.32 -26.76 -10.69
C SER A 57 30.04 -26.00 -11.07
N ARG A 58 30.07 -25.41 -12.26
CA ARG A 58 28.94 -24.82 -12.98
C ARG A 58 27.95 -25.93 -13.33
N ASN A 59 26.98 -26.15 -12.47
CA ASN A 59 25.66 -26.60 -12.87
C ASN A 59 24.71 -26.13 -11.77
N SER A 60 23.79 -25.24 -12.11
CA SER A 60 22.89 -24.59 -11.15
C SER A 60 21.87 -25.59 -10.61
N LYS A 61 22.32 -26.50 -9.75
CA LYS A 61 21.46 -27.28 -8.88
C LYS A 61 20.62 -26.29 -8.06
N PRO A 62 19.32 -26.54 -7.88
CA PRO A 62 18.48 -25.65 -7.07
C PRO A 62 19.11 -25.51 -5.69
N LYS A 63 19.41 -24.27 -5.28
CA LYS A 63 20.02 -23.99 -3.98
C LYS A 63 19.15 -24.62 -2.89
N LYS A 64 19.66 -25.68 -2.26
CA LYS A 64 19.00 -26.37 -1.14
C LYS A 64 18.56 -25.31 -0.12
N PHE A 65 17.31 -25.41 0.34
CA PHE A 65 16.73 -24.42 1.26
C PHE A 65 17.59 -24.29 2.52
N ASN A 66 18.20 -23.14 2.72
CA ASN A 66 18.89 -22.81 3.98
C ASN A 66 18.04 -21.81 4.76
N ARG A 67 17.44 -22.28 5.86
CA ARG A 67 16.51 -21.50 6.69
C ARG A 67 17.14 -20.20 7.19
N ARG A 68 18.39 -20.21 7.68
CA ARG A 68 19.05 -18.99 8.21
C ARG A 68 19.22 -17.95 7.11
N THR A 69 19.71 -18.36 5.95
CA THR A 69 19.88 -17.48 4.79
C THR A 69 18.55 -16.95 4.28
N PHE A 70 17.51 -17.80 4.27
CA PHE A 70 16.15 -17.40 3.89
C PHE A 70 15.57 -16.35 4.85
N LEU A 71 15.68 -16.56 6.16
CA LEU A 71 15.20 -15.62 7.17
C LEU A 71 15.92 -14.27 7.10
N ARG A 72 17.24 -14.28 6.86
CA ARG A 72 18.02 -13.05 6.65
C ARG A 72 17.52 -12.29 5.41
N LYS A 73 17.25 -13.00 4.31
CA LYS A 73 16.69 -12.40 3.09
C LYS A 73 15.27 -11.89 3.32
N ALA A 74 14.41 -12.62 4.03
CA ALA A 74 13.08 -12.14 4.39
C ALA A 74 13.16 -10.84 5.24
N SER A 75 14.04 -10.82 6.23
CA SER A 75 14.26 -9.63 7.06
C SER A 75 14.74 -8.42 6.23
N SER A 76 15.57 -8.62 5.19
CA SER A 76 16.00 -7.52 4.32
C SER A 76 14.87 -6.93 3.47
N TYR A 77 13.75 -7.66 3.32
CA TYR A 77 12.51 -7.16 2.70
C TYR A 77 11.56 -6.51 3.72
N GLY A 78 12.02 -6.27 4.96
CA GLY A 78 11.27 -5.56 6.00
C GLY A 78 10.18 -6.39 6.67
N LEU A 79 10.29 -7.72 6.63
CA LEU A 79 9.40 -8.63 7.35
C LEU A 79 9.78 -8.68 8.83
N THR A 80 8.77 -8.78 9.71
CA THR A 80 9.00 -9.01 11.16
C THR A 80 9.45 -10.45 11.43
N LYS A 81 10.00 -10.73 12.62
CA LYS A 81 10.42 -12.10 13.00
C LYS A 81 9.30 -13.13 12.84
N VAL A 82 8.06 -12.75 13.19
CA VAL A 82 6.88 -13.62 13.01
C VAL A 82 6.64 -13.87 11.52
N GLN A 83 6.57 -12.82 10.71
CA GLN A 83 6.35 -12.91 9.26
C GLN A 83 7.43 -13.71 8.54
N CYS A 84 8.70 -13.54 8.92
CA CYS A 84 9.82 -14.31 8.38
C CYS A 84 9.64 -15.81 8.64
N ASN A 85 9.28 -16.19 9.87
CA ASN A 85 9.06 -17.59 10.22
C ASN A 85 7.81 -18.15 9.54
N THR A 86 6.71 -17.40 9.50
CA THR A 86 5.50 -17.78 8.77
C THR A 86 5.83 -18.08 7.31
N LEU A 87 6.49 -17.15 6.60
CA LEU A 87 6.87 -17.36 5.20
C LEU A 87 7.80 -18.55 5.01
N ALA A 88 8.80 -18.73 5.88
CA ALA A 88 9.71 -19.87 5.83
C ALA A 88 8.96 -21.21 6.00
N ASN A 89 8.01 -21.25 6.94
CA ASN A 89 7.20 -22.45 7.17
C ASN A 89 6.30 -22.77 5.97
N LEU A 90 5.69 -21.76 5.33
CA LEU A 90 4.88 -21.98 4.13
C LEU A 90 5.71 -22.55 2.98
N VAL A 91 6.89 -22.00 2.74
CA VAL A 91 7.82 -22.47 1.69
C VAL A 91 8.21 -23.94 1.89
N VAL A 92 8.51 -24.33 3.14
CA VAL A 92 8.85 -25.72 3.49
C VAL A 92 7.63 -26.62 3.34
N LYS A 93 6.48 -26.21 3.91
CA LYS A 93 5.22 -26.96 3.90
C LYS A 93 4.75 -27.29 2.49
N TYR A 94 4.75 -26.31 1.59
CA TYR A 94 4.33 -26.51 0.21
C TYR A 94 5.47 -26.94 -0.74
N LYS A 95 6.61 -27.38 -0.19
CA LYS A 95 7.74 -27.97 -0.93
C LYS A 95 8.14 -27.17 -2.19
N MET A 96 8.31 -25.86 -2.05
CA MET A 96 8.69 -25.03 -3.19
C MET A 96 10.09 -25.40 -3.73
N ASN A 97 10.19 -25.70 -5.03
CA ASN A 97 11.46 -26.06 -5.69
C ASN A 97 12.53 -24.96 -5.57
N ASN A 98 12.14 -23.69 -5.70
CA ASN A 98 13.05 -22.57 -5.54
C ASN A 98 12.46 -21.53 -4.55
N PRO A 99 12.68 -21.73 -3.25
CA PRO A 99 12.21 -20.87 -2.17
C PRO A 99 12.48 -19.37 -2.36
N TYR A 100 13.63 -19.03 -2.95
CA TYR A 100 14.11 -17.65 -2.98
C TYR A 100 13.40 -16.78 -4.02
N LEU A 101 12.61 -17.38 -4.91
CA LEU A 101 11.86 -16.69 -5.96
C LEU A 101 10.61 -15.98 -5.41
N VAL A 102 10.10 -16.34 -4.22
CA VAL A 102 8.99 -15.62 -3.57
C VAL A 102 9.29 -14.14 -3.30
N PHE A 103 10.57 -13.76 -3.30
CA PHE A 103 11.00 -12.37 -3.11
C PHE A 103 11.08 -11.58 -4.42
N THR A 104 11.20 -12.25 -5.57
CA THR A 104 11.48 -11.61 -6.86
C THR A 104 10.36 -11.79 -7.88
N HIS A 105 9.58 -12.89 -7.80
CA HIS A 105 8.48 -13.19 -8.69
C HIS A 105 7.14 -13.13 -7.94
N SER A 106 6.29 -12.17 -8.31
CA SER A 106 4.97 -11.97 -7.70
C SER A 106 4.11 -13.23 -7.79
N ASN A 107 4.07 -13.89 -8.95
CA ASN A 107 3.16 -15.02 -9.19
C ASN A 107 3.45 -16.21 -8.28
N GLN A 108 4.72 -16.47 -7.95
CA GLN A 108 5.09 -17.54 -7.05
C GLN A 108 4.73 -17.23 -5.60
N LEU A 109 4.91 -15.97 -5.19
CA LEU A 109 4.42 -15.51 -3.89
C LEU A 109 2.89 -15.61 -3.84
N ASP A 110 2.19 -15.18 -4.89
CA ASP A 110 0.73 -15.16 -4.93
C ASP A 110 0.14 -16.57 -4.84
N SER A 111 0.68 -17.52 -5.61
CA SER A 111 0.28 -18.93 -5.53
C SER A 111 0.49 -19.51 -4.12
N LEU A 112 1.64 -19.20 -3.49
CA LEU A 112 1.94 -19.66 -2.13
C LEU A 112 0.96 -19.10 -1.10
N LEU A 113 0.68 -17.79 -1.17
CA LEU A 113 -0.17 -17.11 -0.19
C LEU A 113 -1.65 -17.46 -0.39
N ARG A 114 -2.12 -17.64 -1.63
CA ARG A 114 -3.50 -18.13 -1.91
C ARG A 114 -3.75 -19.50 -1.31
N LYS A 115 -2.82 -20.46 -1.51
CA LYS A 115 -2.89 -21.79 -0.87
C LYS A 115 -2.97 -21.68 0.65
N SER A 116 -2.14 -20.83 1.24
CA SER A 116 -2.17 -20.60 2.68
C SER A 116 -3.49 -20.01 3.18
N ILE A 117 -4.13 -19.11 2.43
CA ILE A 117 -5.40 -18.49 2.84
C ILE A 117 -6.55 -19.50 2.74
N SER A 118 -6.61 -20.25 1.64
CA SER A 118 -7.59 -21.33 1.48
C SER A 118 -7.47 -22.38 2.60
N GLU A 119 -6.24 -22.72 3.01
CA GLU A 119 -6.03 -23.63 4.13
C GLU A 119 -6.52 -23.03 5.47
N ILE A 120 -6.21 -21.76 5.74
CA ILE A 120 -6.69 -21.05 6.94
C ILE A 120 -8.21 -21.04 7.00
N GLU A 121 -8.89 -20.91 5.85
CA GLU A 121 -10.34 -20.96 5.77
C GLU A 121 -10.89 -22.34 6.13
N SER A 122 -10.24 -23.41 5.68
CA SER A 122 -10.63 -24.80 5.99
C SER A 122 -10.30 -25.26 7.41
N GLN A 123 -9.45 -24.52 8.14
CA GLN A 123 -9.02 -24.91 9.48
C GLN A 123 -10.18 -24.88 10.48
N VAL A 124 -10.26 -25.87 11.39
CA VAL A 124 -11.19 -25.83 12.53
C VAL A 124 -10.61 -24.92 13.60
N SER A 125 -10.96 -23.64 13.57
CA SER A 125 -10.49 -22.61 14.49
C SER A 125 -11.47 -21.44 14.52
N SER A 126 -11.45 -20.62 15.57
CA SER A 126 -12.33 -19.46 15.64
C SER A 126 -12.04 -18.44 14.54
N ASP A 127 -13.08 -17.73 14.08
CA ASP A 127 -12.97 -16.73 13.02
C ASP A 127 -11.93 -15.66 13.36
N GLN A 128 -11.85 -15.24 14.62
CA GLN A 128 -10.87 -14.25 15.05
C GLN A 128 -9.42 -14.72 14.81
N VAL A 129 -9.13 -16.00 15.03
CA VAL A 129 -7.81 -16.58 14.78
C VAL A 129 -7.54 -16.65 13.28
N LYS A 130 -8.52 -17.11 12.48
CA LYS A 130 -8.41 -17.15 11.01
C LYS A 130 -8.11 -15.76 10.43
N GLU A 131 -8.88 -14.75 10.84
CA GLU A 131 -8.72 -13.38 10.37
C GLU A 131 -7.35 -12.79 10.77
N ALA A 132 -6.85 -13.09 11.97
CA ALA A 132 -5.51 -12.67 12.41
C ALA A 132 -4.38 -13.32 11.59
N GLN A 133 -4.54 -14.61 11.23
CA GLN A 133 -3.59 -15.31 10.36
C GLN A 133 -3.61 -14.72 8.95
N LYS A 134 -4.79 -14.51 8.34
CA LYS A 134 -4.93 -13.86 7.03
C LYS A 134 -4.27 -12.47 7.00
N VAL A 135 -4.45 -11.65 8.04
CA VAL A 135 -3.76 -10.35 8.16
C VAL A 135 -2.24 -10.52 8.07
N THR A 136 -1.68 -11.55 8.69
CA THR A 136 -0.23 -11.83 8.64
C THR A 136 0.22 -12.18 7.23
N ILE A 137 -0.55 -13.00 6.51
CA ILE A 137 -0.30 -13.37 5.10
C ILE A 137 -0.31 -12.13 4.20
N PHE A 138 -1.33 -11.27 4.30
CA PHE A 138 -1.39 -10.04 3.51
C PHE A 138 -0.27 -9.06 3.86
N ARG A 139 0.14 -8.97 5.14
CA ARG A 139 1.29 -8.13 5.53
C ARG A 139 2.61 -8.63 4.93
N ILE A 140 2.80 -9.94 4.79
CA ILE A 140 3.95 -10.52 4.09
C ILE A 140 3.95 -10.06 2.62
N LYS A 141 2.82 -10.21 1.92
CA LYS A 141 2.65 -9.76 0.54
C LYS A 141 3.01 -8.29 0.36
N GLN A 142 2.39 -7.42 1.16
CA GLN A 142 2.61 -5.97 1.12
C GLN A 142 4.05 -5.58 1.43
N ALA A 143 4.70 -6.24 2.41
CA ALA A 143 6.09 -5.95 2.76
C ALA A 143 7.05 -6.34 1.63
N ILE A 144 6.86 -7.50 1.01
CA ILE A 144 7.70 -7.96 -0.10
C ILE A 144 7.51 -7.06 -1.32
N GLU A 145 6.27 -6.78 -1.74
CA GLU A 145 5.98 -5.93 -2.91
C GLU A 145 6.57 -4.52 -2.78
N ARG A 146 6.48 -3.94 -1.58
CA ARG A 146 7.04 -2.61 -1.31
C ARG A 146 8.55 -2.58 -1.42
N ASN A 147 9.24 -3.66 -1.08
CA ASN A 147 10.70 -3.70 -0.98
C ASN A 147 11.39 -4.40 -2.17
N SER A 148 10.68 -5.22 -2.95
CA SER A 148 11.20 -5.89 -4.15
C SER A 148 11.66 -4.91 -5.23
N ASN A 149 11.17 -3.67 -5.17
CA ASN A 149 11.39 -2.62 -6.15
C ASN A 149 12.56 -1.67 -5.83
N LYS A 150 13.19 -1.79 -4.65
CA LYS A 150 14.27 -0.88 -4.21
C LYS A 150 15.57 -1.03 -5.00
N SER A 151 15.85 -2.22 -5.56
CA SER A 151 17.11 -2.51 -6.24
C SER A 151 17.22 -1.98 -7.69
N LYS A 152 16.17 -1.33 -8.22
CA LYS A 152 16.09 -0.84 -9.63
C LYS A 152 15.92 0.68 -9.73
N ALA A 153 16.42 1.43 -8.76
CA ALA A 153 16.34 2.90 -8.74
C ALA A 153 17.29 3.52 -9.77
N PHE A 154 16.88 4.62 -10.41
CA PHE A 154 17.79 5.44 -11.20
C PHE A 154 18.72 6.20 -10.25
N SER A 155 20.02 6.17 -10.50
CA SER A 155 21.00 6.97 -9.75
C SER A 155 21.11 8.39 -10.32
N SER A 156 21.05 8.53 -11.66
CA SER A 156 21.21 9.80 -12.35
C SER A 156 20.21 9.96 -13.52
N THR A 157 20.02 11.21 -13.93
CA THR A 157 19.20 11.56 -15.10
C THR A 157 19.78 11.05 -16.43
N GLY A 158 21.08 10.73 -16.48
CA GLY A 158 21.73 10.12 -17.65
C GLY A 158 21.20 8.72 -17.99
N SER A 159 20.68 8.01 -16.99
CA SER A 159 20.11 6.67 -17.16
C SER A 159 18.63 6.66 -17.54
N ILE A 160 18.00 7.84 -17.69
CA ILE A 160 16.59 7.94 -18.05
C ILE A 160 16.44 7.69 -19.57
N PRO A 161 15.61 6.72 -19.99
CA PRO A 161 15.41 6.42 -21.41
C PRO A 161 14.78 7.58 -22.19
N ASN A 162 15.16 7.69 -23.47
CA ASN A 162 14.47 8.56 -24.41
C ASN A 162 13.00 8.15 -24.55
N GLY A 163 12.14 9.12 -24.81
CA GLY A 163 10.69 8.93 -24.93
C GLY A 163 9.93 8.79 -23.61
N GLN A 164 10.61 8.80 -22.48
CA GLN A 164 9.98 8.80 -21.16
C GLN A 164 9.13 10.07 -20.96
N THR A 165 7.84 9.88 -20.69
CA THR A 165 6.94 10.97 -20.31
C THR A 165 7.31 11.51 -18.94
N ILE A 166 7.40 12.83 -18.84
CA ILE A 166 7.76 13.55 -17.63
C ILE A 166 6.75 14.67 -17.36
N ALA A 167 6.71 15.13 -16.12
CA ALA A 167 5.98 16.32 -15.73
C ALA A 167 6.96 17.30 -15.07
N ILE A 168 7.00 18.53 -15.58
CA ILE A 168 7.88 19.59 -15.13
C ILE A 168 7.06 20.56 -14.27
N SER A 169 7.54 20.84 -13.06
CA SER A 169 6.91 21.78 -12.13
C SER A 169 7.92 22.88 -11.77
N PRO A 170 7.74 24.11 -12.29
CA PRO A 170 8.55 25.25 -11.88
C PRO A 170 8.15 25.71 -10.47
N ASN A 171 9.04 26.45 -9.80
CA ASN A 171 8.74 27.01 -8.48
C ASN A 171 7.59 28.03 -8.49
N SER A 172 7.31 28.66 -9.64
CA SER A 172 6.16 29.55 -9.83
C SER A 172 4.81 28.83 -9.78
N GLY A 173 4.80 27.50 -9.70
CA GLY A 173 3.60 26.67 -9.62
C GLY A 173 3.22 26.01 -10.94
N GLY A 174 2.25 25.11 -10.86
CA GLY A 174 1.79 24.31 -12.00
C GLY A 174 2.57 23.01 -12.22
N ARG A 175 2.03 22.17 -13.10
CA ARG A 175 2.64 20.90 -13.50
C ARG A 175 2.34 20.66 -14.96
N PHE A 176 3.38 20.62 -15.77
CA PHE A 176 3.29 20.66 -17.22
C PHE A 176 3.82 19.35 -17.81
N GLN A 177 3.04 18.70 -18.67
CA GLN A 177 3.43 17.43 -19.28
C GLN A 177 4.43 17.64 -20.41
N SER A 178 5.44 16.80 -20.48
CA SER A 178 6.50 16.84 -21.48
C SER A 178 7.02 15.42 -21.72
N LYS A 179 7.94 15.27 -22.67
CA LYS A 179 8.54 13.99 -23.06
C LYS A 179 10.02 14.20 -23.28
N ILE A 180 10.85 13.30 -22.73
CA ILE A 180 12.30 13.32 -22.97
C ILE A 180 12.56 12.97 -24.43
N ASN A 181 13.25 13.86 -25.14
CA ASN A 181 13.58 13.68 -26.55
C ASN A 181 14.93 12.97 -26.68
N THR A 182 15.95 13.49 -26.02
CA THR A 182 17.32 12.96 -26.06
C THR A 182 18.10 13.31 -24.81
N ASN A 183 18.90 12.37 -24.35
CA ASN A 183 19.91 12.57 -23.32
C ASN A 183 21.23 13.04 -23.97
N LEU A 184 21.62 14.30 -23.78
CA LEU A 184 22.84 14.88 -24.35
C LEU A 184 23.91 14.97 -23.26
N LYS A 185 25.19 15.11 -23.64
CA LYS A 185 26.32 15.08 -22.69
C LYS A 185 26.16 16.02 -21.49
N ASN A 186 25.64 17.23 -21.72
CA ASN A 186 25.57 18.29 -20.71
C ASN A 186 24.15 18.60 -20.23
N TYR A 187 23.13 18.10 -20.92
CA TYR A 187 21.73 18.44 -20.66
C TYR A 187 20.79 17.34 -21.14
N ILE A 188 19.67 17.17 -20.44
CA ILE A 188 18.56 16.35 -20.91
C ILE A 188 17.56 17.25 -21.64
N SER A 189 17.21 16.86 -22.86
CA SER A 189 16.23 17.59 -23.65
C SER A 189 14.84 16.99 -23.49
N ALA A 190 13.85 17.85 -23.35
CA ALA A 190 12.46 17.46 -23.32
C ALA A 190 11.62 18.38 -24.19
N THR A 191 10.51 17.90 -24.73
CA THR A 191 9.61 18.72 -25.56
C THR A 191 9.08 19.91 -24.76
N VAL A 192 9.00 21.10 -25.38
CA VAL A 192 8.42 22.27 -24.70
C VAL A 192 6.97 21.96 -24.34
N PRO A 193 6.58 22.04 -23.05
CA PRO A 193 5.21 21.73 -22.66
C PRO A 193 4.22 22.77 -23.18
N GLU A 194 2.98 22.36 -23.34
CA GLU A 194 1.85 23.21 -23.72
C GLU A 194 0.90 23.42 -22.53
N ASN A 195 0.23 24.57 -22.48
CA ASN A 195 -0.82 24.85 -21.51
C ASN A 195 -2.18 24.32 -22.01
N GLN A 196 -3.26 24.54 -21.23
CA GLN A 196 -4.61 24.11 -21.61
C GLN A 196 -5.14 24.79 -22.89
N SER A 197 -4.59 25.93 -23.28
CA SER A 197 -4.93 26.64 -24.52
C SER A 197 -4.03 26.25 -25.71
N GLY A 198 -3.18 25.21 -25.57
CA GLY A 198 -2.26 24.76 -26.62
C GLY A 198 -1.05 25.66 -26.85
N SER A 199 -0.84 26.69 -26.02
CA SER A 199 0.29 27.61 -26.13
C SER A 199 1.52 27.04 -25.42
N GLN A 200 2.70 27.21 -26.04
CA GLN A 200 3.97 26.77 -25.46
C GLN A 200 4.26 27.50 -24.14
N VAL A 201 4.59 26.74 -23.11
CA VAL A 201 5.00 27.25 -21.81
C VAL A 201 6.52 27.36 -21.78
N ARG A 202 7.01 28.59 -21.75
CA ARG A 202 8.44 28.90 -21.68
C ARG A 202 8.78 29.60 -20.37
N TRP A 203 9.92 29.22 -19.80
CA TRP A 203 10.45 29.73 -18.55
C TRP A 203 11.77 30.43 -18.82
N LYS A 204 12.13 31.38 -17.94
CA LYS A 204 13.42 32.07 -18.04
C LYS A 204 14.57 31.08 -17.86
N LYS A 205 15.72 31.37 -18.47
CA LYS A 205 16.97 30.64 -18.21
C LYS A 205 17.25 30.63 -16.70
N TRP A 206 17.78 29.50 -16.23
CA TRP A 206 18.07 29.19 -14.83
C TRP A 206 16.86 29.03 -13.91
N THR A 207 15.64 29.02 -14.45
CA THR A 207 14.45 28.74 -13.64
C THR A 207 14.58 27.35 -13.00
N PRO A 208 14.52 27.25 -11.65
CA PRO A 208 14.53 25.97 -10.96
C PRO A 208 13.24 25.23 -11.24
N VAL A 209 13.36 23.95 -11.55
CA VAL A 209 12.23 23.06 -11.84
C VAL A 209 12.40 21.73 -11.12
N LYS A 210 11.28 21.17 -10.68
CA LYS A 210 11.20 19.80 -10.20
C LYS A 210 10.57 18.94 -11.29
N VAL A 211 11.27 17.90 -11.68
CA VAL A 211 10.79 16.95 -12.70
C VAL A 211 10.29 15.70 -12.00
N PHE A 212 9.17 15.18 -12.49
CA PHE A 212 8.55 13.95 -12.01
C PHE A 212 8.28 13.03 -13.18
N PHE A 213 8.50 11.73 -13.00
CA PHE A 213 8.15 10.75 -14.03
C PHE A 213 7.80 9.41 -13.41
N TRP A 214 7.06 8.60 -14.16
CA TRP A 214 6.62 7.28 -13.73
C TRP A 214 7.16 6.23 -14.67
N LYS A 215 7.73 5.15 -14.12
CA LYS A 215 8.01 3.94 -14.90
C LYS A 215 6.68 3.25 -15.25
N ARG A 216 6.71 2.39 -16.28
CA ARG A 216 5.58 1.52 -16.65
C ARG A 216 5.04 0.68 -15.49
N ASN A 217 5.89 0.32 -14.53
CA ASN A 217 5.50 -0.42 -13.34
C ASN A 217 4.94 0.46 -12.20
N GLY A 218 4.55 1.71 -12.48
CA GLY A 218 3.93 2.62 -11.51
C GLY A 218 4.90 3.21 -10.48
N GLN A 219 6.20 3.03 -10.64
CA GLN A 219 7.20 3.64 -9.76
C GLN A 219 7.44 5.10 -10.15
N GLY A 220 7.18 6.01 -9.22
CA GLY A 220 7.45 7.43 -9.41
C GLY A 220 8.89 7.78 -9.07
N PHE A 221 9.46 8.71 -9.83
CA PHE A 221 10.77 9.29 -9.60
C PHE A 221 10.68 10.81 -9.70
N THR A 222 11.58 11.49 -8.99
CA THR A 222 11.70 12.93 -9.03
C THR A 222 13.16 13.35 -8.95
N PHE A 223 13.48 14.45 -9.62
CA PHE A 223 14.77 15.09 -9.52
C PHE A 223 14.61 16.60 -9.66
N ASP A 224 15.50 17.33 -9.00
CA ASP A 224 15.60 18.78 -9.13
C ASP A 224 16.52 19.10 -10.31
N SER A 225 16.15 20.09 -11.11
CA SER A 225 16.87 20.54 -12.30
C SER A 225 16.70 22.05 -12.51
N LYS A 226 17.33 22.60 -13.54
CA LYS A 226 17.22 24.00 -13.96
C LYS A 226 17.04 24.07 -15.46
N VAL A 227 16.23 25.02 -15.92
CA VAL A 227 16.10 25.33 -17.35
C VAL A 227 17.38 26.00 -17.82
N THR A 228 18.10 25.36 -18.74
CA THR A 228 19.37 25.91 -19.29
C THR A 228 19.15 26.70 -20.56
N GLY A 229 18.05 26.44 -21.28
CA GLY A 229 17.69 27.13 -22.50
C GLY A 229 16.67 26.35 -23.33
N TYR A 230 16.54 26.75 -24.59
CA TYR A 230 15.67 26.14 -25.57
C TYR A 230 16.47 25.87 -26.85
N SER A 231 16.13 24.80 -27.55
CA SER A 231 16.71 24.47 -28.84
C SER A 231 15.72 23.64 -29.65
N VAL A 232 15.95 23.52 -30.96
CA VAL A 232 15.20 22.62 -31.82
C VAL A 232 16.04 21.35 -32.01
N ILE A 233 15.57 20.23 -31.46
CA ILE A 233 16.27 18.95 -31.55
C ILE A 233 15.44 18.05 -32.45
N ARG A 234 16.02 17.65 -33.59
CA ARG A 234 15.33 16.82 -34.61
C ARG A 234 13.97 17.40 -35.04
N GLY A 235 13.93 18.71 -35.27
CA GLY A 235 12.71 19.43 -35.67
C GLY A 235 11.72 19.69 -34.52
N VAL A 236 11.98 19.22 -33.30
CA VAL A 236 11.07 19.40 -32.15
C VAL A 236 11.55 20.53 -31.23
N PRO A 237 10.73 21.58 -30.99
CA PRO A 237 11.01 22.57 -29.96
C PRO A 237 11.21 21.89 -28.60
N SER A 238 12.40 22.06 -28.04
CA SER A 238 12.83 21.36 -26.84
C SER A 238 13.32 22.34 -25.77
N VAL A 239 12.92 22.11 -24.53
CA VAL A 239 13.52 22.71 -23.34
C VAL A 239 14.74 21.88 -22.93
N LEU A 240 15.84 22.56 -22.62
CA LEU A 240 17.08 21.96 -22.16
C LEU A 240 17.12 22.02 -20.63
N LEU A 241 17.21 20.87 -19.99
CA LEU A 241 17.25 20.74 -18.54
C LEU A 241 18.63 20.27 -18.08
N GLN A 242 19.14 20.88 -17.01
CA GLN A 242 20.41 20.47 -16.42
C GLN A 242 20.33 19.04 -15.87
N HIS A 243 21.37 18.24 -16.10
CA HIS A 243 21.46 16.93 -15.48
C HIS A 243 21.48 17.01 -13.95
N SER A 244 20.88 15.99 -13.34
CA SER A 244 20.98 15.72 -11.91
C SER A 244 21.58 14.33 -11.68
N GLY A 245 22.58 14.28 -10.79
CA GLY A 245 23.13 13.04 -10.24
C GLY A 245 22.36 12.51 -9.02
N LYS A 246 21.22 13.13 -8.68
CA LYS A 246 20.40 12.76 -7.54
C LYS A 246 18.95 12.55 -7.99
N VAL A 247 18.66 11.37 -8.54
CA VAL A 247 17.28 10.97 -8.83
C VAL A 247 16.71 10.29 -7.58
N LYS A 248 15.68 10.90 -7.01
CA LYS A 248 14.97 10.38 -5.84
C LYS A 248 13.78 9.57 -6.32
N GLN A 249 13.56 8.41 -5.71
CA GLN A 249 12.30 7.70 -5.87
C GLN A 249 11.21 8.54 -5.21
N ALA A 250 10.19 8.94 -5.98
CA ALA A 250 9.04 9.63 -5.41
C ALA A 250 8.34 8.68 -4.43
N GLN A 251 7.70 9.24 -3.39
CA GLN A 251 7.07 8.47 -2.34
C GLN A 251 6.13 7.42 -2.95
N GLN A 252 6.53 6.15 -2.83
CA GLN A 252 5.73 5.05 -3.33
C GLN A 252 4.54 4.83 -2.42
N ARG A 253 3.42 4.45 -3.02
CA ARG A 253 2.25 4.00 -2.26
C ARG A 253 2.66 2.79 -1.41
N LYS A 254 2.32 2.81 -0.13
CA LYS A 254 2.61 1.70 0.80
C LYS A 254 1.81 0.45 0.47
N PHE A 255 0.62 0.61 -0.12
CA PHE A 255 -0.31 -0.45 -0.44
C PHE A 255 -0.72 -0.38 -1.91
N ARG A 256 -0.88 -1.54 -2.53
CA ARG A 256 -1.47 -1.66 -3.87
C ARG A 256 -2.91 -1.14 -3.84
N ARG A 257 -3.29 -0.44 -4.90
CA ARG A 257 -4.68 0.00 -5.15
C ARG A 257 -5.26 -0.83 -6.27
N LYS A 258 -6.56 -1.08 -6.18
CA LYS A 258 -7.36 -1.65 -7.25
C LYS A 258 -8.50 -0.68 -7.55
N ASP A 259 -8.68 -0.40 -8.84
CA ASP A 259 -9.77 0.44 -9.30
C ASP A 259 -11.10 -0.30 -9.12
N ILE A 260 -12.12 0.44 -8.74
CA ILE A 260 -13.47 -0.05 -8.49
C ILE A 260 -14.45 1.06 -8.85
N SER A 261 -15.67 0.71 -9.24
CA SER A 261 -16.75 1.68 -9.45
C SER A 261 -17.99 1.16 -8.74
N ARG A 262 -18.07 1.41 -7.44
CA ARG A 262 -19.15 0.92 -6.56
C ARG A 262 -19.69 2.06 -5.69
N PRO A 263 -20.98 2.01 -5.30
CA PRO A 263 -21.54 2.92 -4.31
C PRO A 263 -20.76 2.88 -2.99
N ALA A 264 -20.55 4.04 -2.38
CA ALA A 264 -20.00 4.18 -1.04
C ALA A 264 -20.80 5.23 -0.26
N TYR A 265 -21.30 4.85 0.91
CA TYR A 265 -21.93 5.76 1.85
C TYR A 265 -20.89 6.27 2.82
N PHE A 266 -20.93 7.57 3.10
CA PHE A 266 -20.04 8.18 4.07
C PHE A 266 -20.78 9.13 5.00
N PHE A 267 -20.39 9.11 6.26
CA PHE A 267 -21.01 9.87 7.33
C PHE A 267 -19.93 10.69 8.05
N PRO A 268 -20.05 12.01 8.17
CA PRO A 268 -19.13 12.83 8.95
C PRO A 268 -19.02 12.35 10.40
N VAL A 269 -17.83 12.48 10.98
CA VAL A 269 -17.54 12.12 12.36
C VAL A 269 -17.00 13.33 13.10
N LYS A 270 -17.66 13.71 14.19
CA LYS A 270 -17.20 14.76 15.10
C LYS A 270 -16.55 14.15 16.33
N VAL A 271 -15.47 14.76 16.80
CA VAL A 271 -14.83 14.38 18.06
C VAL A 271 -15.23 15.40 19.11
N ILE A 272 -16.04 14.99 20.07
CA ILE A 272 -16.53 15.84 21.15
C ILE A 272 -15.84 15.44 22.44
N PRO A 273 -15.34 16.39 23.26
CA PRO A 273 -14.88 16.09 24.60
C PRO A 273 -16.08 15.69 25.47
N VAL A 274 -15.96 14.54 26.15
CA VAL A 274 -16.96 14.04 27.09
C VAL A 274 -16.33 14.02 28.47
N GLY A 275 -16.93 14.75 29.41
CA GLY A 275 -16.45 14.94 30.78
C GLY A 275 -15.97 16.36 31.07
N ILE A 276 -15.73 16.65 32.34
CA ILE A 276 -15.38 17.99 32.85
C ILE A 276 -13.90 18.01 33.28
N GLY A 277 -13.18 19.07 32.95
CA GLY A 277 -11.81 19.32 33.40
C GLY A 277 -10.74 18.38 32.80
N LYS A 278 -9.67 18.13 33.55
CA LYS A 278 -8.48 17.35 33.13
C LYS A 278 -8.77 15.87 32.77
N LYS A 279 -9.98 15.36 33.07
CA LYS A 279 -10.41 13.97 32.78
C LYS A 279 -11.29 13.86 31.52
N ALA A 280 -11.47 14.93 30.75
CA ALA A 280 -12.28 14.91 29.53
C ALA A 280 -11.73 13.91 28.51
N LYS A 281 -12.56 12.94 28.12
CA LYS A 281 -12.23 11.91 27.12
C LYS A 281 -12.79 12.32 25.76
N LYS A 282 -11.99 12.18 24.70
CA LYS A 282 -12.44 12.45 23.32
C LYS A 282 -13.34 11.29 22.85
N ARG A 283 -14.61 11.57 22.54
CA ARG A 283 -15.54 10.61 21.95
C ARG A 283 -15.83 10.98 20.51
N ALA A 284 -15.73 10.01 19.60
CA ALA A 284 -16.15 10.16 18.22
C ALA A 284 -17.65 9.87 18.11
N ILE A 285 -18.42 10.81 17.55
CA ILE A 285 -19.84 10.68 17.27
C ILE A 285 -20.03 10.73 15.76
N VAL A 286 -20.77 9.76 15.22
CA VAL A 286 -21.10 9.68 13.80
C VAL A 286 -22.39 10.45 13.55
N GLU A 287 -22.35 11.40 12.62
CA GLU A 287 -23.53 12.17 12.19
C GLU A 287 -24.28 11.36 11.11
N ASN A 288 -25.14 10.43 11.55
CA ASN A 288 -25.87 9.54 10.64
C ASN A 288 -26.89 10.30 9.76
N ASP A 289 -27.40 11.43 10.25
CA ASP A 289 -28.29 12.36 9.55
C ASP A 289 -27.60 13.09 8.39
N ARG A 290 -26.27 13.20 8.42
CA ARG A 290 -25.45 13.86 7.40
C ARG A 290 -24.77 12.88 6.46
N GLY A 291 -25.35 11.68 6.29
CA GLY A 291 -24.89 10.69 5.33
C GLY A 291 -24.94 11.23 3.90
N ALA A 292 -23.91 10.91 3.12
CA ALA A 292 -23.86 11.22 1.70
C ALA A 292 -23.41 10.01 0.88
N LEU A 293 -23.93 9.94 -0.34
CA LEU A 293 -23.56 8.93 -1.32
C LEU A 293 -22.38 9.44 -2.17
N GLY A 294 -21.46 8.54 -2.48
CA GLY A 294 -20.42 8.74 -3.45
C GLY A 294 -20.13 7.47 -4.23
N THR A 295 -19.25 7.59 -5.22
CA THR A 295 -18.72 6.47 -5.99
C THR A 295 -17.30 6.21 -5.54
N LEU A 296 -17.03 5.02 -5.02
CA LEU A 296 -15.69 4.52 -4.76
C LEU A 296 -14.96 4.36 -6.11
N ILE A 297 -13.79 4.98 -6.26
CA ILE A 297 -12.97 4.98 -7.49
C ILE A 297 -11.83 3.97 -7.38
N ASP A 298 -11.18 3.93 -6.21
CA ASP A 298 -10.10 3.00 -5.92
C ASP A 298 -10.13 2.61 -4.44
N VAL A 299 -9.59 1.44 -4.13
CA VAL A 299 -9.43 0.95 -2.76
C VAL A 299 -8.09 0.26 -2.55
N SER A 300 -7.57 0.36 -1.34
CA SER A 300 -6.37 -0.33 -0.84
C SER A 300 -6.51 -0.65 0.63
N ALA A 301 -5.61 -1.47 1.16
CA ALA A 301 -5.53 -1.75 2.60
C ALA A 301 -5.37 -0.49 3.48
N GLY A 302 -4.87 0.62 2.94
CA GLY A 302 -4.62 1.85 3.70
C GLY A 302 -5.63 2.97 3.47
N GLY A 303 -6.56 2.83 2.53
CA GLY A 303 -7.46 3.92 2.17
C GLY A 303 -8.08 3.75 0.79
N CYS A 304 -8.87 4.74 0.39
CA CYS A 304 -9.62 4.75 -0.85
C CYS A 304 -9.73 6.16 -1.45
N ALA A 305 -10.24 6.24 -2.67
CA ALA A 305 -10.69 7.48 -3.30
C ALA A 305 -12.19 7.41 -3.58
N ILE A 306 -12.93 8.47 -3.25
CA ILE A 306 -14.38 8.54 -3.45
C ILE A 306 -14.71 9.82 -4.21
N LYS A 307 -15.47 9.70 -5.30
CA LYS A 307 -16.06 10.83 -6.01
C LYS A 307 -17.42 11.14 -5.38
N SER A 308 -17.65 12.40 -5.03
CA SER A 308 -18.96 12.84 -4.52
C SER A 308 -19.24 14.28 -4.93
N THR A 309 -20.53 14.62 -5.04
CA THR A 309 -21.01 15.99 -5.26
C THR A 309 -20.80 16.87 -4.04
N LYS A 310 -20.81 16.29 -2.83
CA LYS A 310 -20.61 16.98 -1.54
C LYS A 310 -19.43 16.36 -0.78
N PRO A 311 -18.18 16.55 -1.26
CA PRO A 311 -17.01 15.95 -0.62
C PRO A 311 -16.77 16.57 0.76
N VAL A 312 -16.39 15.73 1.73
CA VAL A 312 -15.96 16.23 3.05
C VAL A 312 -14.62 16.95 2.90
N PRO A 313 -14.43 18.14 3.52
CA PRO A 313 -13.18 18.89 3.44
C PRO A 313 -11.97 18.12 3.94
N LYS A 314 -10.78 18.57 3.51
CA LYS A 314 -9.49 18.06 4.01
C LYS A 314 -9.45 18.08 5.53
N ALA A 315 -8.83 17.06 6.11
CA ALA A 315 -8.76 16.74 7.53
C ALA A 315 -10.07 16.31 8.22
N GLY A 316 -11.21 16.32 7.50
CA GLY A 316 -12.46 15.77 8.01
C GLY A 316 -12.36 14.28 8.31
N LEU A 317 -13.10 13.82 9.31
CA LEU A 317 -13.23 12.43 9.69
C LEU A 317 -14.56 11.88 9.19
N ILE A 318 -14.53 10.65 8.68
CA ILE A 318 -15.71 10.01 8.13
C ILE A 318 -15.79 8.54 8.55
N LYS A 319 -17.00 8.05 8.76
CA LYS A 319 -17.34 6.62 8.71
C LYS A 319 -17.70 6.30 7.27
N LEU A 320 -17.13 5.24 6.73
CA LEU A 320 -17.34 4.75 5.38
C LEU A 320 -18.04 3.40 5.43
N GLN A 321 -18.95 3.19 4.48
CA GLN A 321 -19.61 1.93 4.19
C GLN A 321 -19.59 1.68 2.68
N PHE A 322 -19.07 0.54 2.24
CA PHE A 322 -19.03 0.16 0.83
C PHE A 322 -18.90 -1.37 0.69
N GLU A 323 -18.98 -1.87 -0.54
CA GLU A 323 -18.72 -3.28 -0.85
C GLU A 323 -17.48 -3.41 -1.73
N SER A 324 -16.62 -4.40 -1.47
CA SER A 324 -15.44 -4.66 -2.29
C SER A 324 -15.72 -5.62 -3.45
N GLY A 325 -16.65 -6.56 -3.33
CA GLY A 325 -17.01 -7.47 -4.43
C GLY A 325 -17.90 -8.66 -4.04
N GLU A 326 -17.71 -9.22 -2.84
CA GLU A 326 -18.42 -10.43 -2.36
C GLU A 326 -19.81 -10.15 -1.75
N GLY A 327 -20.43 -9.00 -2.07
CA GLY A 327 -21.70 -8.57 -1.45
C GLY A 327 -21.63 -8.29 0.06
N HIS A 328 -20.44 -8.36 0.66
CA HIS A 328 -20.24 -8.05 2.07
C HIS A 328 -20.01 -6.55 2.28
N SER A 329 -20.88 -5.93 3.06
CA SER A 329 -20.74 -4.53 3.49
C SER A 329 -19.54 -4.35 4.41
N ILE A 330 -18.56 -3.59 3.95
CA ILE A 330 -17.35 -3.20 4.66
C ILE A 330 -17.59 -1.85 5.34
N TRP A 331 -17.16 -1.74 6.59
CA TRP A 331 -17.25 -0.53 7.39
C TRP A 331 -15.87 -0.12 7.89
N CYS A 332 -15.50 1.14 7.71
CA CYS A 332 -14.26 1.67 8.26
C CYS A 332 -14.37 3.13 8.66
N PHE A 333 -13.43 3.59 9.48
CA PHE A 333 -13.23 5.02 9.74
C PHE A 333 -12.03 5.51 8.94
N GLY A 334 -12.12 6.75 8.47
CA GLY A 334 -11.06 7.36 7.70
C GLY A 334 -10.96 8.86 7.92
N LYS A 335 -9.81 9.41 7.51
CA LYS A 335 -9.52 10.84 7.47
C LYS A 335 -9.34 11.27 6.02
N VAL A 336 -10.01 12.34 5.61
CA VAL A 336 -9.80 12.95 4.30
C VAL A 336 -8.43 13.64 4.30
N ILE A 337 -7.53 13.18 3.44
CA ILE A 337 -6.17 13.74 3.34
C ILE A 337 -6.05 14.78 2.22
N ASN A 338 -6.90 14.68 1.19
CA ASN A 338 -6.90 15.57 0.06
C ASN A 338 -8.27 15.55 -0.64
N VAL A 339 -8.66 16.66 -1.26
CA VAL A 339 -9.84 16.76 -2.11
C VAL A 339 -9.43 17.42 -3.42
N GLN A 340 -9.69 16.75 -4.53
CA GLN A 340 -9.47 17.29 -5.88
C GLN A 340 -10.81 17.71 -6.47
N LYS A 341 -10.87 18.89 -7.07
CA LYS A 341 -12.07 19.32 -7.82
C LYS A 341 -12.28 18.36 -8.99
N ALA A 342 -13.52 17.94 -9.22
CA ALA A 342 -13.87 17.07 -10.32
C ALA A 342 -15.02 17.69 -11.13
N ALA A 343 -14.88 17.70 -12.45
CA ALA A 343 -15.93 18.13 -13.36
C ALA A 343 -17.04 17.05 -13.46
N PRO A 344 -18.30 17.44 -13.75
CA PRO A 344 -18.82 18.81 -13.86
C PRO A 344 -19.09 19.47 -12.49
N MET A 345 -19.33 18.70 -11.44
CA MET A 345 -19.51 19.21 -10.06
C MET A 345 -18.92 18.24 -9.03
N GLY A 346 -18.54 18.77 -7.87
CA GLY A 346 -18.07 18.02 -6.71
C GLY A 346 -16.55 17.81 -6.66
N GLY A 347 -16.13 16.70 -6.08
CA GLY A 347 -14.72 16.40 -5.93
C GLY A 347 -14.42 14.94 -5.64
N ILE A 348 -13.17 14.58 -5.87
CA ILE A 348 -12.58 13.30 -5.49
C ILE A 348 -11.88 13.50 -4.15
N MET A 349 -12.43 12.91 -3.10
CA MET A 349 -11.80 12.88 -1.80
C MET A 349 -10.92 11.64 -1.66
N HIS A 350 -9.68 11.85 -1.24
CA HIS A 350 -8.75 10.78 -0.91
C HIS A 350 -8.77 10.56 0.59
N VAL A 351 -9.09 9.34 1.00
CA VAL A 351 -9.32 8.97 2.39
C VAL A 351 -8.27 7.96 2.83
N VAL A 352 -7.65 8.20 3.98
CA VAL A 352 -6.78 7.23 4.65
C VAL A 352 -7.56 6.59 5.78
N PHE A 353 -7.56 5.26 5.85
CA PHE A 353 -8.23 4.54 6.91
C PHE A 353 -7.52 4.75 8.26
N THR A 354 -8.30 5.07 9.29
CA THR A 354 -7.83 5.25 10.67
C THR A 354 -8.18 4.05 11.54
N LYS A 355 -9.30 3.38 11.25
CA LYS A 355 -9.72 2.16 11.95
C LYS A 355 -10.48 1.23 11.00
N VAL A 356 -10.03 -0.02 10.92
CA VAL A 356 -10.63 -1.11 10.13
C VAL A 356 -10.52 -2.40 10.96
N THR A 357 -11.57 -3.22 10.99
CA THR A 357 -11.49 -4.55 11.62
C THR A 357 -10.63 -5.49 10.77
N HIS A 358 -10.08 -6.56 11.37
CA HIS A 358 -9.30 -7.54 10.62
C HIS A 358 -10.12 -8.18 9.49
N LYS A 359 -11.38 -8.55 9.76
CA LYS A 359 -12.32 -9.07 8.76
C LYS A 359 -12.45 -8.14 7.56
N ASN A 360 -12.81 -6.88 7.80
CA ASN A 360 -13.00 -5.89 6.74
C ASN A 360 -11.69 -5.62 5.99
N LEU A 361 -10.56 -5.57 6.69
CA LEU A 361 -9.25 -5.38 6.07
C LEU A 361 -8.86 -6.55 5.17
N ASN A 362 -9.18 -7.78 5.58
CA ASN A 362 -8.93 -8.97 4.79
C ASN A 362 -9.85 -9.01 3.56
N SER A 363 -11.14 -8.68 3.67
CA SER A 363 -12.03 -8.54 2.50
C SER A 363 -11.53 -7.49 1.49
N ILE A 364 -10.97 -6.37 1.97
CA ILE A 364 -10.32 -5.38 1.09
C ILE A 364 -9.08 -5.98 0.42
N ASN A 365 -8.23 -6.67 1.17
CA ASN A 365 -7.01 -7.26 0.63
C ASN A 365 -7.30 -8.37 -0.38
N SER A 366 -8.23 -9.28 -0.09
CA SER A 366 -8.66 -10.33 -1.02
C SER A 366 -9.11 -9.73 -2.34
N PHE A 367 -9.96 -8.70 -2.29
CA PHE A 367 -10.38 -7.97 -3.48
C PHE A 367 -9.20 -7.34 -4.25
N VAL A 368 -8.30 -6.65 -3.55
CA VAL A 368 -7.16 -5.94 -4.18
C VAL A 368 -6.15 -6.90 -4.82
N TYR A 369 -5.99 -8.11 -4.26
CA TYR A 369 -5.03 -9.11 -4.71
C TYR A 369 -5.65 -10.24 -5.57
N ASP A 370 -6.96 -10.22 -5.76
CA ASP A 370 -7.73 -11.27 -6.46
C ASP A 370 -7.51 -12.66 -5.85
N TYR A 371 -7.46 -12.72 -4.52
CA TYR A 371 -7.17 -13.95 -3.78
C TYR A 371 -8.41 -14.76 -3.48
#